data_AF-A0A1M3HM43-F1
#
_entry.id   AF-A0A1M3HM43-F1
#
_cell.length_a   1.000
_cell.length_b   1.000
_cell.length_c   1.000
_cell.angle_alpha   90.00
_cell.angle_beta   90.00
_cell.angle_gamma   90.00
#
_symmetry.space_group_name_H-M   'P 1'
#
loop_
_entity.id
_entity.type
_entity.pdbx_description
1 polymer ?
#
loop_
_entity_poly.entity_id
_entity_poly.type
_entity_poly.pdbx_seq_one_letter_code
_entity_poly.pdbx_strand_id
1 'polypeptide(L)'
;MKSKRTITKQDTTLVEIGDDEDNLPEVTIESSFKTLNEWLFAICDSDKPTKAIAKYSLGLIEAEHERILFLVGINTDSRRMFIDFRPTNMYFLIPNDRYKNLNKEQLISQLTTDLIEFTNTDKFKSSFLAESKSVTFNDSIVIWSKP
;
A
#
# COMPACT_ATOMS: atom_id res chain seq x y z
N MET A 1 -2.83 -39.63 2.08
CA MET A 1 -2.53 -38.74 3.23
C MET A 1 -1.12 -38.19 3.06
N LYS A 2 -0.97 -36.91 2.67
CA LYS A 2 0.21 -36.08 2.93
C LYS A 2 -0.25 -34.63 3.16
N SER A 3 0.49 -33.97 4.05
CA SER A 3 0.18 -32.78 4.84
C SER A 3 -0.42 -31.58 4.09
N LYS A 4 -1.53 -31.05 4.59
CA LYS A 4 -1.94 -29.66 4.35
C LYS A 4 -1.01 -28.76 5.15
N ARG A 5 -0.38 -27.76 4.53
CA ARG A 5 0.19 -26.61 5.23
C ARG A 5 -0.77 -25.45 5.03
N THR A 6 -1.50 -25.13 6.08
CA THR A 6 -2.33 -23.94 6.14
C THR A 6 -1.40 -22.75 6.33
N ILE A 7 -1.27 -21.91 5.30
CA ILE A 7 -0.68 -20.59 5.44
C ILE A 7 -1.85 -19.62 5.46
N THR A 8 -2.20 -19.14 6.65
CA THR A 8 -3.15 -18.05 6.83
C THR A 8 -2.39 -16.75 6.55
N LYS A 9 -2.36 -16.32 5.30
CA LYS A 9 -1.98 -14.98 4.85
C LYS A 9 -2.97 -14.62 3.74
N GLN A 10 -3.43 -13.37 3.75
CA GLN A 10 -4.50 -12.84 2.91
C GLN A 10 -4.69 -13.60 1.61
N ASP A 11 -5.91 -14.11 1.41
CA ASP A 11 -6.35 -14.80 0.21
C ASP A 11 -6.30 -13.85 -1.00
N THR A 12 -5.09 -13.56 -1.47
CA THR A 12 -4.86 -13.16 -2.86
C THR A 12 -5.03 -14.45 -3.65
N THR A 13 -6.25 -14.70 -4.09
CA THR A 13 -6.52 -15.81 -5.01
C THR A 13 -5.94 -15.42 -6.36
N LEU A 14 -4.69 -15.78 -6.63
CA LEU A 14 -4.16 -15.82 -7.98
C LEU A 14 -4.61 -17.15 -8.59
N VAL A 15 -5.70 -17.12 -9.36
CA VAL A 15 -6.13 -18.29 -10.13
C VAL A 15 -5.22 -18.38 -11.36
N GLU A 16 -4.33 -19.37 -11.37
CA GLU A 16 -3.55 -19.74 -12.55
C GLU A 16 -4.48 -20.49 -13.51
N ILE A 17 -4.98 -19.80 -14.54
CA ILE A 17 -5.81 -20.39 -15.60
C ILE A 17 -4.88 -20.80 -16.74
N GLY A 18 -4.97 -22.08 -17.15
CA GLY A 18 -4.18 -22.67 -18.22
C GLY A 18 -4.42 -22.03 -19.60
N ASP A 19 -3.46 -22.28 -20.49
CA ASP A 19 -3.30 -21.80 -21.88
C ASP A 19 -4.53 -21.96 -22.80
N ASP A 20 -5.58 -21.16 -22.62
CA ASP A 20 -6.60 -20.94 -23.64
C ASP A 20 -6.84 -19.44 -23.83
N GLU A 21 -6.69 -18.98 -25.08
CA GLU A 21 -6.74 -17.58 -25.53
C GLU A 21 -7.98 -16.80 -25.02
N ASP A 22 -7.77 -15.50 -24.72
CA ASP A 22 -8.77 -14.43 -24.59
C ASP A 22 -9.70 -14.38 -23.35
N ASN A 23 -9.21 -14.69 -22.15
CA ASN A 23 -9.79 -14.11 -20.93
C ASN A 23 -8.70 -13.79 -19.90
N LEU A 24 -8.27 -12.53 -19.83
CA LEU A 24 -7.48 -12.04 -18.71
C LEU A 24 -8.32 -12.23 -17.43
N PRO A 25 -7.81 -12.90 -16.38
CA PRO A 25 -8.56 -13.02 -15.14
C PRO A 25 -8.81 -11.61 -14.59
N GLU A 26 -10.09 -11.27 -14.34
CA GLU A 26 -10.46 -10.04 -13.65
C GLU A 26 -9.87 -10.11 -12.23
N VAL A 27 -8.77 -9.38 -12.00
CA VAL A 27 -8.18 -9.26 -10.67
C VAL A 27 -9.06 -8.32 -9.85
N THR A 28 -10.04 -8.86 -9.12
CA THR A 28 -10.82 -8.07 -8.17
C THR A 28 -9.97 -7.81 -6.93
N ILE A 29 -9.60 -6.54 -6.71
CA ILE A 29 -8.88 -6.11 -5.50
C ILE A 29 -9.92 -5.77 -4.44
N GLU A 30 -10.24 -6.73 -3.58
CA GLU A 30 -11.07 -6.47 -2.40
C GLU A 30 -10.21 -5.93 -1.25
N SER A 31 -10.50 -4.71 -0.79
CA SER A 31 -9.90 -4.20 0.44
C SER A 31 -10.73 -4.59 1.65
N SER A 32 -10.12 -5.30 2.60
CA SER A 32 -10.77 -5.64 3.87
C SER A 32 -10.90 -4.45 4.83
N PHE A 33 -10.42 -3.26 4.45
CA PHE A 33 -10.34 -2.08 5.30
C PHE A 33 -11.42 -1.06 4.94
N LYS A 34 -12.09 -0.49 5.95
CA LYS A 34 -13.12 0.54 5.74
C LYS A 34 -12.53 1.94 5.71
N THR A 35 -11.34 2.12 6.29
CA THR A 35 -10.70 3.44 6.36
C THR A 35 -9.20 3.36 6.05
N LEU A 36 -8.66 4.48 5.58
CA LEU A 36 -7.22 4.67 5.36
C LEU A 36 -6.41 4.38 6.63
N ASN A 37 -6.90 4.82 7.80
CA ASN A 37 -6.23 4.57 9.07
C ASN A 37 -6.22 3.09 9.46
N GLU A 38 -7.32 2.37 9.27
CA GLU A 38 -7.37 0.91 9.51
C GLU A 38 -6.34 0.18 8.64
N TRP A 39 -6.25 0.54 7.36
CA TRP A 39 -5.28 -0.03 6.44
C TRP A 39 -3.83 0.26 6.85
N LEU A 40 -3.51 1.52 7.14
CA LEU A 40 -2.15 1.93 7.56
C LEU A 40 -1.74 1.29 8.89
N PHE A 41 -2.69 1.15 9.83
CA PHE A 41 -2.44 0.49 11.11
C PHE A 41 -2.18 -1.00 10.91
N ALA A 42 -2.95 -1.65 10.05
CA ALA A 42 -2.76 -3.05 9.70
C ALA A 42 -1.41 -3.30 9.02
N ILE A 43 -0.95 -2.42 8.12
CA ILE A 43 0.39 -2.49 7.53
C ILE A 43 1.46 -2.47 8.62
N CYS A 44 1.36 -1.54 9.58
CA CYS A 44 2.31 -1.42 10.68
C CYS A 44 2.35 -2.68 11.59
N ASP A 45 1.26 -3.43 11.66
CA ASP A 45 1.13 -4.64 12.49
C ASP A 45 1.47 -5.94 11.76
N SER A 46 1.19 -6.03 10.47
CA SER A 46 1.20 -7.31 9.75
C SER A 46 2.58 -7.75 9.31
N ASP A 47 3.39 -6.83 8.78
CA ASP A 47 4.67 -7.16 8.15
C ASP A 47 5.75 -6.19 8.56
N LYS A 48 6.95 -6.72 8.79
CA LYS A 48 8.16 -5.90 8.95
C LYS A 48 9.15 -6.29 7.86
N PRO A 49 9.85 -5.34 7.25
CA PRO A 49 10.87 -5.66 6.27
C PRO A 49 12.02 -6.42 6.95
N THR A 50 12.61 -7.38 6.25
CA THR A 50 13.77 -8.13 6.77
C THR A 50 15.07 -7.32 6.76
N LYS A 51 15.06 -6.17 6.08
CA LYS A 51 16.20 -5.26 5.92
C LYS A 51 15.69 -3.82 6.04
N ALA A 52 16.59 -2.89 6.37
CA ALA A 52 16.25 -1.48 6.39
C ALA A 52 15.82 -1.00 4.99
N ILE A 53 14.74 -0.22 4.95
CA ILE A 53 14.22 0.39 3.73
C ILE A 53 14.54 1.88 3.74
N ALA A 54 15.17 2.36 2.68
CA ALA A 54 15.58 3.76 2.57
C ALA A 54 14.38 4.70 2.46
N LYS A 55 13.39 4.35 1.63
CA LYS A 55 12.22 5.18 1.34
C LYS A 55 10.97 4.31 1.24
N TYR A 56 9.86 4.75 1.81
CA TYR A 56 8.54 4.21 1.46
C TYR A 56 7.83 5.14 0.48
N SER A 57 7.18 4.56 -0.53
CA SER A 57 6.37 5.30 -1.49
C SER A 57 4.94 4.79 -1.45
N LEU A 58 4.03 5.72 -1.19
CA LEU A 58 2.61 5.57 -1.43
C LEU A 58 2.30 6.05 -2.85
N GLY A 59 1.48 5.31 -3.58
CA GLY A 59 1.01 5.73 -4.89
C GLY A 59 -0.49 5.54 -5.05
N LEU A 60 -1.04 6.24 -6.04
CA LEU A 60 -2.44 6.17 -6.42
C LEU A 60 -2.57 5.58 -7.84
N ILE A 61 -3.35 4.52 -7.96
CA ILE A 61 -3.78 3.95 -9.24
C ILE A 61 -5.23 4.38 -9.46
N GLU A 62 -5.51 4.90 -10.66
CA GLU A 62 -6.86 5.27 -11.10
C GLU A 62 -7.29 4.27 -12.19
N ALA A 63 -8.34 3.49 -11.92
CA ALA A 63 -9.07 2.68 -12.89
C ALA A 63 -10.44 3.33 -13.15
N GLU A 64 -11.17 2.89 -14.19
CA GLU A 64 -12.37 3.58 -14.70
C GLU A 64 -13.38 3.99 -13.61
N HIS A 65 -13.54 3.16 -12.57
CA HIS A 65 -14.46 3.41 -11.45
C HIS A 65 -13.84 3.22 -10.07
N GLU A 66 -12.53 3.00 -10.00
CA GLU A 66 -11.84 2.63 -8.78
C GLU A 66 -10.57 3.44 -8.58
N ARG A 67 -10.28 3.72 -7.31
CA ARG A 67 -9.08 4.43 -6.89
C ARG A 67 -8.41 3.57 -5.85
N ILE A 68 -7.16 3.17 -6.12
CA ILE A 68 -6.43 2.23 -5.30
C ILE A 68 -5.17 2.91 -4.79
N LEU A 69 -5.02 2.99 -3.47
CA LEU A 69 -3.76 3.32 -2.85
C LEU A 69 -2.89 2.07 -2.76
N PHE A 70 -1.58 2.26 -2.94
CA PHE A 70 -0.61 1.22 -2.66
C PHE A 70 0.57 1.73 -1.86
N LEU A 71 1.24 0.85 -1.12
CA LEU A 71 2.47 1.15 -0.38
C LEU A 71 3.58 0.16 -0.72
N VAL A 72 4.76 0.69 -1.05
CA VAL A 72 5.97 -0.10 -1.32
C VAL A 72 7.20 0.48 -0.64
N GLY A 73 8.15 -0.38 -0.28
CA GLY A 73 9.47 0.01 0.20
C GLY A 73 10.50 -0.01 -0.92
N ILE A 74 11.28 1.05 -1.03
CA ILE A 74 12.24 1.32 -2.10
C ILE A 74 13.65 1.44 -1.52
N ASN A 75 14.58 0.75 -2.16
CA ASN A 75 16.02 0.88 -1.93
C ASN A 75 16.75 1.25 -3.23
N THR A 76 18.00 1.65 -3.08
CA THR A 76 18.86 2.04 -4.21
C THR A 76 20.13 1.21 -4.20
N ASP A 77 20.45 0.58 -5.33
CA ASP A 77 21.73 -0.10 -5.57
C ASP A 77 22.35 0.47 -6.84
N SER A 78 23.61 0.93 -6.75
CA SER A 78 24.39 1.36 -7.92
C SER A 78 23.65 2.35 -8.83
N ARG A 79 22.92 3.29 -8.20
CA ARG A 79 22.04 4.32 -8.81
C ARG A 79 20.70 3.83 -9.37
N ARG A 80 20.35 2.56 -9.23
CA ARG A 80 19.04 2.02 -9.61
C ARG A 80 18.13 1.92 -8.39
N MET A 81 16.95 2.52 -8.48
CA MET A 81 15.89 2.33 -7.50
C MET A 81 15.14 1.04 -7.80
N PHE A 82 14.80 0.27 -6.77
CA PHE A 82 14.01 -0.96 -6.89
C PHE A 82 13.10 -1.15 -5.68
N ILE A 83 12.00 -1.86 -5.88
CA ILE A 83 11.07 -2.25 -4.81
C ILE A 83 11.71 -3.42 -4.04
N ASP A 84 12.07 -3.18 -2.78
CA ASP A 84 12.71 -4.16 -1.89
C ASP A 84 11.75 -4.70 -0.82
N PHE A 85 10.60 -4.05 -0.65
CA PHE A 85 9.57 -4.51 0.28
C PHE A 85 8.15 -4.26 -0.24
N ARG A 86 7.31 -5.27 -0.08
CA ARG A 86 5.87 -5.22 -0.33
C ARG A 86 5.17 -5.78 0.91
N PRO A 87 4.42 -4.99 1.68
CA PRO A 87 3.63 -5.52 2.78
C PRO A 87 2.53 -6.44 2.23
N THR A 88 2.04 -7.38 3.04
CA THR A 88 0.95 -8.29 2.63
C THR A 88 -0.29 -7.46 2.24
N ASN A 89 -0.59 -6.45 3.04
CA ASN A 89 -1.68 -5.49 2.83
C ASN A 89 -1.28 -4.34 1.89
N MET A 90 -0.58 -4.56 0.78
CA MET A 90 -0.04 -3.42 0.01
C MET A 90 -1.07 -2.57 -0.72
N TYR A 91 -2.31 -3.04 -0.91
CA TYR A 91 -3.36 -2.31 -1.63
C TYR A 91 -4.52 -1.90 -0.72
N PHE A 92 -5.06 -0.72 -0.98
CA PHE A 92 -6.27 -0.19 -0.36
C PHE A 92 -7.18 0.41 -1.41
N LEU A 93 -8.32 -0.24 -1.62
CA LEU A 93 -9.40 0.30 -2.44
C LEU A 93 -10.05 1.44 -1.66
N ILE A 94 -9.96 2.65 -2.19
CA ILE A 94 -10.51 3.84 -1.54
C ILE A 94 -12.05 3.72 -1.55
N PRO A 95 -12.71 3.71 -0.37
CA PRO A 95 -14.16 3.67 -0.30
C PRO A 95 -14.79 4.84 -1.04
N ASN A 96 -15.76 4.53 -1.90
CA ASN A 96 -16.39 5.53 -2.75
C ASN A 96 -17.18 6.57 -1.96
N ASP A 97 -17.66 6.28 -0.75
CA ASP A 97 -18.51 7.17 0.04
C ASP A 97 -17.80 8.45 0.53
N ARG A 98 -16.59 8.33 1.11
CA ARG A 98 -15.83 9.49 1.65
C ARG A 98 -15.19 10.34 0.54
N TYR A 99 -14.91 9.75 -0.62
CA TYR A 99 -14.12 10.39 -1.67
C TYR A 99 -14.88 10.59 -3.00
N LYS A 100 -16.17 10.22 -3.08
CA LYS A 100 -17.00 10.21 -4.33
C LYS A 100 -16.99 11.52 -5.09
N ASN A 101 -17.13 12.61 -4.36
CA ASN A 101 -17.40 13.93 -4.92
C ASN A 101 -16.13 14.78 -5.05
N LEU A 102 -14.97 14.18 -4.75
CA LEU A 102 -13.68 14.86 -4.88
C LEU A 102 -13.16 14.68 -6.30
N ASN A 103 -12.79 15.81 -6.91
CA ASN A 103 -11.95 15.79 -8.09
C ASN A 103 -10.53 15.29 -7.72
N LYS A 104 -9.70 15.04 -8.72
CA LYS A 104 -8.35 14.48 -8.51
C LYS A 104 -7.47 15.31 -7.57
N GLU A 105 -7.49 16.63 -7.71
CA GLU A 105 -6.68 17.53 -6.88
C GLU A 105 -7.17 17.53 -5.43
N GLN A 106 -8.49 17.60 -5.22
CA GLN A 106 -9.11 17.53 -3.90
C GLN A 106 -8.84 16.17 -3.23
N LEU A 107 -8.89 15.08 -4.00
CA LEU A 107 -8.56 13.75 -3.52
C LEU A 107 -7.10 13.69 -3.07
N ILE A 108 -6.16 14.12 -3.92
CA ILE A 108 -4.73 14.12 -3.60
C ILE A 108 -4.47 14.96 -2.36
N SER A 109 -5.09 16.15 -2.26
CA SER A 109 -4.99 17.03 -1.10
C SER A 109 -5.50 16.35 0.17
N GLN A 110 -6.72 15.79 0.14
CA GLN A 110 -7.30 15.10 1.29
C GLN A 110 -6.49 13.88 1.73
N LEU A 111 -6.04 13.05 0.78
CA LEU A 111 -5.19 11.90 1.06
C LEU A 111 -3.85 12.35 1.66
N THR A 112 -3.25 13.41 1.14
CA THR A 112 -2.01 13.97 1.69
C THR A 112 -2.20 14.42 3.12
N THR A 113 -3.30 15.14 3.42
CA THR A 113 -3.64 15.53 4.80
C THR A 113 -3.81 14.32 5.71
N ASP A 114 -4.63 13.34 5.32
CA ASP A 114 -4.87 12.14 6.11
C ASP A 114 -3.56 11.35 6.35
N LEU A 115 -2.67 11.27 5.35
CA LEU A 115 -1.37 10.61 5.43
C LEU A 115 -0.39 11.36 6.35
N ILE A 116 -0.36 12.69 6.31
CA ILE A 116 0.44 13.51 7.22
C ILE A 116 -0.07 13.35 8.66
N GLU A 117 -1.38 13.39 8.87
CA GLU A 117 -2.00 13.15 10.19
C GLU A 117 -1.60 11.78 10.75
N PHE A 118 -1.62 10.73 9.92
CA PHE A 118 -1.15 9.41 10.31
C PHE A 118 0.29 9.41 10.83
N THR A 119 1.19 10.20 10.24
CA THR A 119 2.61 10.25 10.69
C THR A 119 2.78 10.80 12.11
N ASN A 120 1.78 11.53 12.62
CA ASN A 120 1.79 12.07 13.97
C ASN A 120 1.33 11.04 15.03
N THR A 121 0.78 9.90 14.61
CA THR A 121 0.30 8.85 15.50
C THR A 121 1.45 8.07 16.15
N ASP A 122 1.23 7.54 17.36
CA ASP A 122 2.20 6.66 18.03
C ASP A 122 2.41 5.35 17.24
N LYS A 123 1.38 4.94 16.49
CA LYS A 123 1.46 3.79 15.59
C LYS A 123 2.52 3.97 14.53
N PHE A 124 2.55 5.13 13.86
CA PHE A 124 3.59 5.44 12.89
C PHE A 124 4.96 5.54 13.54
N LYS A 125 5.07 6.31 14.63
CA LYS A 125 6.36 6.56 15.31
C LYS A 125 7.04 5.29 15.82
N SER A 126 6.26 4.25 16.12
CA SER A 126 6.76 2.94 16.58
C SER A 126 6.86 1.88 15.46
N SER A 127 6.49 2.21 14.23
CA SER A 127 6.53 1.27 13.10
C SER A 127 7.82 1.35 12.30
N PHE A 128 8.01 0.34 11.46
CA PHE A 128 9.12 0.28 10.50
C PHE A 128 9.10 1.44 9.48
N LEU A 129 7.97 2.12 9.29
CA LEU A 129 7.86 3.27 8.38
C LEU A 129 8.69 4.45 8.91
N ALA A 130 8.66 4.70 10.22
CA ALA A 130 9.44 5.76 10.88
C ALA A 130 10.95 5.45 10.95
N GLU A 131 11.36 4.20 10.67
CA GLU A 131 12.78 3.83 10.60
C GLU A 131 13.42 4.24 9.27
N SER A 132 12.63 4.49 8.23
CA SER A 132 13.09 4.93 6.91
C SER A 132 13.65 6.37 6.92
N LYS A 133 14.25 6.79 5.80
CA LYS A 133 14.65 8.20 5.61
C LYS A 133 13.46 9.08 5.27
N SER A 134 12.50 8.55 4.50
CA SER A 134 11.31 9.29 4.10
C SER A 134 10.17 8.40 3.67
N VAL A 135 8.97 8.97 3.77
CA VAL A 135 7.72 8.45 3.22
C VAL A 135 7.19 9.50 2.24
N THR A 136 6.89 9.10 1.01
CA THR A 136 6.36 10.01 -0.02
C THR A 136 5.05 9.52 -0.59
N PHE A 137 4.26 10.42 -1.16
CA PHE A 137 3.07 10.12 -1.94
C PHE A 137 3.25 10.56 -3.40
N ASN A 138 2.92 9.68 -4.35
CA ASN A 138 3.11 9.86 -5.80
C ASN A 138 4.52 10.34 -6.19
N ASP A 139 5.52 9.83 -5.46
CA ASP A 139 6.95 10.17 -5.55
C ASP A 139 7.35 11.65 -5.41
N SER A 140 6.38 12.56 -5.37
CA SER A 140 6.56 14.01 -5.49
C SER A 140 6.26 14.74 -4.18
N ILE A 141 5.35 14.18 -3.37
CA ILE A 141 4.87 14.80 -2.14
C ILE A 141 5.57 14.11 -0.97
N VAL A 142 6.31 14.86 -0.16
CA VAL A 142 6.92 14.34 1.07
C VAL A 142 5.84 14.33 2.15
N ILE A 143 5.46 13.13 2.59
CA ILE A 143 4.51 12.92 3.69
C ILE A 143 5.26 12.99 5.02
N TRP A 144 6.45 12.43 5.07
CA TRP A 144 7.32 12.46 6.23
C TRP A 144 8.78 12.29 5.82
N SER A 145 9.68 12.91 6.57
CA SER A 145 11.12 12.71 6.47
C SER A 145 11.72 12.68 7.86
N LYS A 146 12.73 11.84 8.05
CA LYS A 146 13.43 11.73 9.31
C LYS A 146 14.04 13.11 9.68
N PRO A 147 13.78 13.61 10.90
CA PRO A 147 14.34 14.87 11.37
C PRO A 147 15.86 14.80 11.54
#